data_AF-A0A2W0H3Y0-F1
#
_entry.id   AF-A0A2W0H3Y0-F1
#
_cell.length_a   1.000
_cell.length_b   1.000
_cell.length_c   1.000
_cell.angle_alpha   90.00
_cell.angle_beta   90.00
_cell.angle_gamma   90.00
#
_symmetry.space_group_name_H-M   'P 1'
#
loop_
_entity.id
_entity.type
_entity.pdbx_description
1 polymer ?
#
loop_
_entity_poly.entity_id
_entity_poly.type
_entity_poly.pdbx_seq_one_letter_code
_entity_poly.pdbx_strand_id
1 'polypeptide(L)'
;MARPVVAVMDSMDQKDDVFGELLRDKGYKENDIKIISQDDEEAKHYTRYFEQGNFVVTVDVEKDIGQKHKTDPGENLRKADPLARQEHPPHHHMKRGL
;
A
#
# COMPACT_ATOMS: atom_id res chain seq x y z
N MET A 1 -2.53 5.87 16.67
CA MET A 1 -3.06 5.30 15.41
C MET A 1 -1.89 4.69 14.67
N ALA A 2 -2.04 3.52 14.03
CA ALA A 2 -0.95 2.94 13.25
C ALA A 2 -0.77 3.75 11.96
N ARG A 3 0.44 4.26 11.72
CA ARG A 3 0.75 5.00 10.50
C ARG A 3 0.88 4.00 9.35
N PRO A 4 0.39 4.32 8.14
CA PRO A 4 0.62 3.47 6.99
C PRO A 4 2.11 3.38 6.68
N VAL A 5 2.58 2.16 6.41
CA VAL A 5 3.93 1.88 5.91
C VAL A 5 3.90 2.06 4.39
N VAL A 6 4.81 2.88 3.87
CA VAL A 6 4.89 3.20 2.44
C VAL A 6 6.13 2.59 1.78
N ALA A 7 7.18 2.32 2.56
CA ALA A 7 8.39 1.66 2.08
C ALA A 7 9.13 0.97 3.24
N VAL A 8 9.99 0.01 2.89
CA VAL A 8 10.94 -0.63 3.79
C VAL A 8 12.32 -0.51 3.14
N MET A 9 13.34 -0.17 3.92
CA MET A 9 14.71 0.01 3.46
C MET A 9 15.66 -0.89 4.25
N ASP A 10 16.67 -1.42 3.58
CA ASP A 10 17.73 -2.19 4.23
C ASP A 10 18.79 -1.30 4.90
N SER A 11 19.02 -0.12 4.33
CA SER A 11 20.07 0.81 4.73
C SER A 11 19.64 2.27 4.55
N MET A 12 20.31 3.18 5.25
CA MET A 12 20.07 4.62 5.11
C MET A 12 20.53 5.19 3.76
N ASP A 13 21.34 4.46 3.00
CA ASP A 13 21.76 4.88 1.65
C ASP A 13 20.58 4.95 0.67
N GLN A 14 19.54 4.15 0.90
CA GLN A 14 18.31 4.14 0.10
C GLN A 14 17.37 5.30 0.42
N LYS A 15 17.69 6.11 1.45
CA LYS A 15 16.81 7.18 1.94
C LYS A 15 16.51 8.20 0.85
N ASP A 16 17.53 8.73 0.18
CA ASP A 16 17.37 9.79 -0.82
C ASP A 16 16.50 9.34 -2.00
N ASP A 17 16.67 8.10 -2.46
CA ASP A 17 15.85 7.53 -3.53
C ASP A 17 14.39 7.37 -3.10
N VAL A 18 14.16 6.79 -1.91
CA VAL A 18 12.80 6.59 -1.38
C VAL A 18 12.11 7.93 -1.11
N PHE A 19 12.81 8.90 -0.50
CA PHE A 19 12.26 10.25 -0.29
C PHE A 19 11.98 10.94 -1.62
N GLY A 20 12.86 10.79 -2.61
CA GLY A 20 12.66 11.30 -3.96
C GLY A 20 11.34 10.84 -4.56
N GLU A 21 11.07 9.52 -4.52
CA GLU A 21 9.80 8.94 -5.01
C GLU A 21 8.60 9.44 -4.20
N LEU A 22 8.69 9.42 -2.86
CA LEU A 22 7.58 9.82 -1.98
C LEU A 22 7.19 11.29 -2.18
N LEU A 23 8.17 12.18 -2.33
CA LEU A 23 7.95 13.62 -2.51
C LEU A 23 7.50 13.95 -3.94
N ARG A 24 8.11 13.35 -4.97
CA ARG A 24 7.87 13.72 -6.38
C ARG A 24 6.71 12.98 -7.02
N ASP A 25 6.64 11.67 -6.82
CA ASP A 25 5.65 10.81 -7.49
C ASP A 25 4.36 10.70 -6.68
N LYS A 26 4.49 10.58 -5.35
CA LYS A 26 3.32 10.42 -4.46
C LYS A 26 2.85 11.72 -3.81
N GLY A 27 3.67 12.78 -3.85
CA GLY A 27 3.31 14.12 -3.38
C GLY A 27 3.19 14.26 -1.87
N TYR A 28 3.88 13.40 -1.10
CA TYR A 28 3.98 13.56 0.35
C TYR A 28 4.86 14.76 0.70
N LYS A 29 4.72 15.30 1.93
CA LYS A 29 5.65 16.30 2.46
C LYS A 29 6.72 15.61 3.29
N GLU A 30 7.92 16.17 3.29
CA GLU A 30 9.04 15.64 4.07
C GLU A 30 8.71 15.55 5.57
N ASN A 31 7.99 16.54 6.10
CA ASN A 31 7.56 16.57 7.51
C ASN A 31 6.58 15.46 7.88
N ASP A 32 5.88 14.90 6.90
CA ASP A 32 4.90 13.83 7.12
C ASP A 32 5.59 12.45 7.08
N ILE A 33 6.82 12.35 6.58
CA ILE A 33 7.55 11.09 6.42
C ILE A 33 8.38 10.82 7.68
N LYS A 34 8.21 9.65 8.28
CA LYS A 34 8.98 9.19 9.43
C LYS A 34 9.64 7.84 9.16
N ILE A 35 10.95 7.78 9.39
CA ILE A 35 11.75 6.54 9.33
C ILE A 35 11.85 5.95 10.73
N ILE A 36 11.55 4.66 10.87
CA ILE A 36 11.59 3.90 12.11
C ILE A 36 12.65 2.83 11.96
N SER A 37 13.66 2.84 12.81
CA SER A 37 14.66 1.76 12.89
C SER A 37 14.09 0.56 13.65
N GLN A 38 14.61 -0.65 13.40
CA GLN A 38 14.29 -1.86 14.17
C GLN A 38 14.52 -1.67 15.68
N ASP A 39 15.50 -0.86 16.06
CA ASP A 39 15.86 -0.61 17.47
C ASP A 39 14.95 0.40 18.18
N ASP A 40 14.05 1.06 17.45
CA ASP A 40 13.15 2.07 18.02
C ASP A 40 12.02 1.41 18.84
N GLU A 41 11.54 2.07 19.90
CA GLU A 41 10.41 1.52 20.67
C GLU A 41 9.15 1.37 19.80
N GLU A 42 8.99 2.23 18.80
CA GLU A 42 7.88 2.22 17.85
C GLU A 42 7.96 1.01 16.88
N ALA A 43 9.14 0.39 16.73
CA ALA A 43 9.38 -0.76 15.84
C ALA A 43 8.54 -1.99 16.19
N LYS A 44 8.17 -2.15 17.47
CA LYS A 44 7.32 -3.25 17.97
C LYS A 44 6.00 -3.35 17.20
N HIS A 45 5.48 -2.21 16.73
CA HIS A 45 4.24 -2.13 15.95
C HIS A 45 4.42 -2.54 14.48
N TYR A 46 5.66 -2.60 13.98
CA TYR A 46 6.01 -2.86 12.59
C TYR A 46 6.91 -4.08 12.41
N THR A 47 7.05 -4.92 13.44
CA THR A 47 7.92 -6.12 13.48
C THR A 47 7.92 -6.95 12.19
N ARG A 48 6.75 -7.13 11.55
CA ARG A 48 6.60 -7.90 10.31
C ARG A 48 7.33 -7.29 9.09
N TYR A 49 7.47 -5.97 9.05
CA TYR A 49 8.15 -5.29 7.95
C TYR A 49 9.67 -5.37 8.08
N PHE A 50 10.18 -5.52 9.31
CA PHE A 50 11.62 -5.69 9.54
C PHE A 50 12.17 -7.04 9.05
N GLU A 51 11.31 -7.98 8.65
CA GLU A 51 11.74 -9.18 7.92
C GLU A 51 12.29 -8.86 6.52
N GLN A 52 11.98 -7.67 5.98
CA GLN A 52 12.36 -7.23 4.63
C GLN A 52 13.46 -6.16 4.61
N GLY A 53 13.83 -5.60 5.76
CA GLY A 53 14.86 -4.56 5.88
C GLY A 53 14.94 -3.98 7.28
N ASN A 54 15.95 -3.15 7.55
CA ASN A 54 16.24 -2.64 8.90
C ASN A 54 15.48 -1.35 9.24
N PHE A 55 14.89 -0.68 8.26
CA PHE A 55 14.21 0.60 8.42
C PHE A 55 12.83 0.57 7.77
N VAL A 56 11.83 1.08 8.47
CA VAL A 56 10.46 1.18 7.97
C VAL A 56 10.12 2.65 7.78
N VAL A 57 9.61 3.00 6.59
CA VAL A 57 9.19 4.36 6.27
C VAL A 57 7.67 4.44 6.37
N THR A 58 7.21 5.32 7.25
CA THR A 58 5.80 5.59 7.51
C THR A 58 5.45 7.02 7.15
N VAL A 59 4.18 7.29 6.85
CA VAL A 59 3.69 8.65 6.63
C VAL A 59 2.57 8.99 7.60
N ASP A 60 2.59 10.20 8.14
CA ASP A 60 1.50 10.76 8.93
C ASP A 60 0.47 11.33 7.95
N VAL A 61 -0.54 10.53 7.63
CA VAL A 61 -1.72 11.03 6.91
C VAL A 61 -2.61 11.67 7.96
N GLU A 62 -2.41 12.96 8.23
CA GLU A 62 -3.50 13.76 8.74
C GLU A 62 -4.65 13.57 7.74
N LYS A 63 -5.74 12.94 8.19
CA LYS A 63 -6.95 12.76 7.39
C LYS A 63 -7.57 14.14 7.18
N ASP A 64 -6.97 14.94 6.31
CA ASP A 64 -7.64 16.08 5.70
C ASP A 64 -8.66 15.48 4.75
N ILE A 65 -9.92 15.49 5.20
CA ILE A 65 -11.08 14.78 4.65
C ILE A 65 -11.52 15.38 3.28
N GLY A 66 -10.59 15.84 2.47
CA GLY A 66 -10.85 16.66 1.28
C GLY A 66 -9.93 16.43 0.08
N GLN A 67 -8.71 15.89 0.24
CA GLN A 67 -7.83 15.64 -0.91
C GLN A 67 -7.60 14.15 -1.12
N LYS A 68 -8.10 13.66 -2.26
CA LYS A 68 -7.78 12.34 -2.78
C LYS A 68 -6.28 12.28 -3.07
N HIS A 69 -5.48 11.83 -2.10
CA HIS A 69 -4.13 11.36 -2.38
C HIS A 69 -4.29 10.20 -3.36
N LYS A 70 -3.81 10.39 -4.59
CA LYS A 70 -3.79 9.32 -5.59
C LYS A 70 -2.81 8.26 -5.10
N THR A 71 -3.30 7.02 -5.12
CA THR A 71 -2.57 5.78 -4.84
C THR A 71 -2.47 5.43 -3.36
N ASP A 72 -3.52 4.76 -2.90
CA ASP A 72 -3.49 3.87 -1.74
C ASP A 72 -2.58 2.67 -2.07
N PRO A 73 -1.46 2.42 -1.37
CA PRO A 73 -0.67 1.20 -1.56
C PRO A 73 -1.39 -0.07 -1.08
N GLY A 74 -2.58 0.06 -0.48
CA GLY A 74 -3.40 -1.04 0.00
C GLY A 74 -4.27 -1.72 -1.06
N GLU A 75 -4.36 -1.17 -2.28
CA GLU A 75 -5.23 -1.74 -3.34
C GLU A 75 -4.54 -2.83 -4.18
N ASN A 76 -3.58 -3.57 -3.61
CA ASN A 76 -3.02 -4.76 -4.27
C ASN A 76 -2.85 -6.00 -3.38
N LEU A 77 -3.31 -5.97 -2.13
CA LEU A 77 -3.29 -7.15 -1.26
C LEU A 77 -4.64 -7.32 -0.55
N ARG A 78 -5.49 -8.14 -1.18
CA ARG A 78 -6.72 -8.77 -0.65
C ARG A 78 -8.02 -7.97 -0.76
N LYS A 79 -8.61 -8.01 -1.96
CA LYS A 79 -9.98 -8.52 -2.10
C LYS A 79 -10.04 -9.47 -3.30
N ALA A 80 -9.92 -10.76 -3.01
CA ALA A 80 -10.60 -11.75 -3.82
C ALA A 80 -12.08 -11.38 -3.78
N ASP A 81 -12.64 -11.07 -4.94
CA ASP A 81 -14.07 -10.96 -5.14
C ASP A 81 -14.56 -12.31 -5.69
N PRO A 82 -15.28 -13.13 -4.91
CA PRO A 82 -15.98 -14.28 -5.48
C PRO A 82 -17.49 -14.01 -5.67
N LEU A 83 -17.93 -12.75 -5.72
CA LEU A 83 -19.35 -12.41 -5.95
C LEU A 83 -19.58 -11.48 -7.15
N ALA A 84 -18.52 -11.16 -7.91
CA ALA A 84 -18.61 -10.56 -9.23
C ALA A 84 -19.19 -11.57 -10.23
N ARG A 85 -20.49 -11.42 -10.50
CA ARG A 85 -21.17 -11.78 -11.76
C ARG A 85 -20.83 -13.16 -12.34
N GLN A 86 -21.59 -14.17 -11.91
CA GLN A 86 -21.96 -15.24 -12.85
C GLN A 86 -23.08 -14.73 -13.76
N GLU A 87 -22.77 -13.79 -14.65
CA GLU A 87 -23.58 -13.62 -15.85
C GLU A 87 -23.20 -14.75 -16.80
N HIS A 88 -23.94 -15.85 -16.71
CA HIS A 88 -23.87 -16.92 -17.69
C HIS A 88 -24.21 -16.32 -19.07
N PRO A 89 -23.38 -16.51 -20.12
CA PRO A 89 -23.81 -16.17 -21.46
C PRO A 89 -25.03 -17.04 -21.81
N PRO A 90 -26.06 -16.51 -22.49
CA PRO A 90 -27.13 -17.35 -23.00
C PRO A 90 -26.53 -18.31 -24.03
N HIS A 91 -26.42 -19.59 -23.66
CA HIS A 91 -26.10 -20.65 -24.61
C HIS A 91 -27.30 -20.84 -25.55
N HIS A 92 -27.25 -20.18 -26.72
CA HIS A 92 -28.04 -20.59 -27.88
C HIS A 92 -27.70 -22.04 -28.20
N HIS A 93 -28.68 -22.93 -28.08
CA HIS A 93 -28.64 -24.23 -28.74
C HIS A 93 -29.96 -24.44 -29.47
N MET A 94 -29.97 -24.14 -30.77
CA MET A 94 -30.94 -24.71 -31.69
C MET A 94 -30.58 -26.17 -31.91
N LYS A 95 -31.50 -27.11 -31.67
CA LYS A 95 -31.53 -28.36 -32.44
C LYS A 95 -32.92 -28.99 -32.52
N ARG A 96 -33.28 -29.31 -33.76
CA ARG A 96 -34.50 -29.91 -34.31
C ARG A 96 -34.90 -31.26 -33.69
N GLY A 97 -36.22 -31.50 -33.67
CA GLY A 97 -36.82 -32.67 -34.33
C GLY A 97 -37.39 -33.76 -33.41
N LEU A 98 -38.72 -33.83 -33.31
CA LEU A 98 -39.59 -34.85 -33.93
C LEU A 98 -41.05 -34.41 -33.82
#